data_AF-A0A074TFA3-F1
#
_entry.id   AF-A0A074TFA3-F1
#
_cell.length_a   1.000
_cell.length_b   1.000
_cell.length_c   1.000
_cell.angle_alpha   90.00
_cell.angle_beta   90.00
_cell.angle_gamma   90.00
#
_symmetry.space_group_name_H-M   'P 1'
#
loop_
_entity.id
_entity.type
_entity.pdbx_description
1 polymer ?
#
loop_
_entity_poly.entity_id
_entity_poly.type
_entity_poly.pdbx_seq_one_letter_code
_entity_poly.pdbx_strand_id
1 'polypeptide(L)'
;MHQLNEDAIPHLARAMIFRRSMADHAPGKHMIELRNQVIISPVEPNDMADAKSRARKIMSSRPSDMPADPDDLSLLIDTIAMRYGLTSRGEAWRKIGINPNRGRNLFSRGQNAIDWPIWFTARAYAMG
;
A
#
# COMPACT_ATOMS: atom_id res chain seq x y z
N MET A 1 7.61 -18.58 9.78
CA MET A 1 6.77 -17.47 10.29
C MET A 1 7.53 -16.18 10.07
N HIS A 2 7.13 -15.33 9.13
CA HIS A 2 7.63 -13.94 9.13
C HIS A 2 6.86 -13.19 10.21
N GLN A 3 7.57 -12.72 11.24
CA GLN A 3 7.00 -11.81 12.23
C GLN A 3 6.53 -10.54 11.51
N LEU A 4 5.36 -10.03 11.91
CA LEU A 4 4.88 -8.72 11.47
C LEU A 4 5.90 -7.68 11.96
N ASN A 5 6.45 -6.89 11.04
CA ASN A 5 7.21 -5.71 11.46
C ASN A 5 6.20 -4.70 12.02
N GLU A 6 6.25 -4.48 13.34
CA GLU A 6 5.33 -3.54 14.00
C GLU A 6 5.55 -2.09 13.54
N ASP A 7 6.75 -1.75 13.06
CA ASP A 7 7.08 -0.42 12.52
C ASP A 7 6.35 -0.11 11.21
N ALA A 8 5.90 -1.14 10.48
CA ALA A 8 5.14 -0.96 9.24
C ALA A 8 3.66 -0.60 9.49
N ILE A 9 3.12 -0.94 10.68
CA ILE A 9 1.69 -0.79 10.98
C ILE A 9 1.22 0.67 10.91
N PRO A 10 1.92 1.67 11.48
CA PRO A 10 1.52 3.07 11.35
C PRO A 10 1.47 3.55 9.90
N HIS A 11 2.38 3.08 9.03
CA HIS A 11 2.38 3.46 7.62
C HIS A 11 1.22 2.83 6.85
N LEU A 12 0.86 1.59 7.19
CA LEU A 12 -0.34 0.94 6.66
C LEU A 12 -1.61 1.67 7.10
N ALA A 13 -1.71 2.05 8.37
CA ALA A 13 -2.83 2.83 8.89
C ALA A 13 -2.98 4.17 8.16
N ARG A 14 -1.87 4.89 7.96
CA ARG A 14 -1.83 6.12 7.14
C ARG A 14 -2.27 5.89 5.71
N ALA A 15 -1.86 4.80 5.07
CA ALA A 15 -2.31 4.45 3.73
C ALA A 15 -3.82 4.20 3.69
N MET A 16 -4.39 3.56 4.71
CA MET A 16 -5.84 3.36 4.84
C MET A 16 -6.59 4.67 5.04
N ILE A 17 -6.11 5.56 5.93
CA ILE A 17 -6.66 6.91 6.13
C ILE A 17 -6.65 7.69 4.82
N PHE A 18 -5.49 7.74 4.15
CA PHE A 18 -5.31 8.42 2.87
C PHE A 18 -6.33 7.95 1.83
N ARG A 19 -6.53 6.64 1.70
CA ARG A 19 -7.48 6.07 0.74
C ARG A 19 -8.93 6.43 1.03
N ARG A 20 -9.33 6.52 2.31
CA ARG A 20 -10.68 6.99 2.68
C ARG A 20 -10.85 8.47 2.33
N SER A 21 -9.84 9.30 2.62
CA SER A 21 -9.88 10.73 2.34
C SER A 21 -9.82 11.07 0.84
N MET A 22 -9.23 10.21 -0.01
CA MET A 22 -9.19 10.44 -1.46
C MET A 22 -10.57 10.56 -2.11
N ALA A 23 -11.60 9.92 -1.55
CA ALA A 23 -12.96 9.99 -2.09
C ALA A 23 -13.51 11.43 -2.17
N ASP A 24 -13.03 12.30 -1.28
CA ASP A 24 -13.53 13.66 -1.11
C ASP A 24 -12.70 14.74 -1.84
N HIS A 25 -11.65 14.35 -2.58
CA HIS A 25 -10.66 15.30 -3.11
C HIS A 25 -10.45 15.20 -4.63
N ALA A 26 -10.22 16.36 -5.26
CA ALA A 26 -9.88 16.44 -6.69
C ALA A 26 -8.48 15.84 -6.97
N PRO A 27 -8.28 15.17 -8.12
CA PRO A 27 -6.99 14.57 -8.47
C PRO A 27 -5.89 15.63 -8.68
N GLY A 28 -4.62 15.22 -8.59
CA GLY A 28 -3.46 16.07 -8.89
C GLY A 28 -2.80 16.67 -7.65
N LYS A 29 -2.53 17.98 -7.64
CA LYS A 29 -1.75 18.66 -6.57
C LYS A 29 -2.33 18.43 -5.16
N HIS A 30 -3.66 18.42 -5.03
CA HIS A 30 -4.37 18.12 -3.78
C HIS A 30 -4.04 16.73 -3.21
N MET A 31 -3.69 15.75 -4.05
CA MET A 31 -3.33 14.40 -3.58
C MET A 31 -1.95 14.36 -2.91
N ILE A 32 -1.02 15.20 -3.37
CA ILE A 32 0.31 15.33 -2.76
C ILE A 32 0.16 16.02 -1.40
N GLU A 33 -0.63 17.09 -1.34
CA GLU A 33 -0.91 17.81 -0.10
C GLU A 33 -1.61 16.92 0.93
N LEU A 34 -2.66 16.19 0.52
CA LEU A 34 -3.37 15.23 1.37
C LEU A 34 -2.41 14.14 1.89
N ARG A 35 -1.53 13.62 1.05
CA ARG A 35 -0.55 12.62 1.49
C ARG A 35 0.40 13.19 2.54
N ASN A 36 0.95 14.37 2.30
CA ASN A 36 1.87 15.01 3.24
C ASN A 36 1.18 15.28 4.59
N GLN A 37 -0.09 15.69 4.58
CA GLN A 37 -0.91 15.84 5.78
C GLN A 37 -1.04 14.51 6.53
N VAL A 38 -1.47 13.44 5.85
CA VAL A 38 -1.68 12.13 6.48
C VAL A 38 -0.38 11.53 7.04
N ILE A 39 0.77 11.79 6.41
CA ILE A 39 2.07 11.32 6.91
C ILE A 39 2.39 11.89 8.29
N ILE A 40 2.09 13.17 8.53
CA ILE A 40 2.40 13.85 9.79
C ILE A 40 1.28 13.74 10.83
N SER A 41 0.06 13.41 10.42
CA SER A 41 -1.06 13.24 11.33
C SER A 41 -0.83 12.09 12.31
N PRO A 42 -1.28 12.24 13.57
CA PRO A 42 -1.35 11.13 14.50
C PRO A 42 -2.31 10.06 13.96
N VAL A 43 -2.01 8.79 14.25
CA VAL A 43 -2.87 7.66 13.88
C VAL A 43 -3.68 7.28 15.11
N GLU A 44 -5.00 7.29 14.98
CA GLU A 44 -5.90 6.96 16.07
C GLU A 44 -5.81 5.45 16.44
N PRO A 45 -6.10 5.07 17.70
CA PRO A 45 -6.05 3.67 18.12
C PRO A 45 -6.91 2.71 17.29
N ASN A 46 -8.06 3.18 16.80
CA ASN A 46 -8.94 2.38 15.94
C ASN A 46 -8.31 2.14 14.56
N ASP A 47 -7.68 3.14 13.97
CA ASP A 47 -6.94 2.99 12.70
C ASP A 47 -5.76 2.04 12.84
N MET A 48 -5.08 2.07 13.98
CA MET A 48 -4.02 1.11 14.31
C MET A 48 -4.56 -0.33 14.43
N ALA A 49 -5.73 -0.51 15.05
CA ALA A 49 -6.36 -1.83 15.19
C ALA A 49 -6.77 -2.39 13.82
N ASP A 50 -7.39 -1.56 12.98
CA ASP A 50 -7.76 -1.91 11.60
C ASP A 50 -6.54 -2.27 10.76
N ALA A 51 -5.47 -1.47 10.84
CA ALA A 51 -4.22 -1.75 10.15
C ALA A 51 -3.59 -3.06 10.61
N LYS A 52 -3.59 -3.38 11.91
CA LYS A 52 -3.11 -4.68 12.43
C LYS A 52 -3.93 -5.84 11.87
N SER A 53 -5.26 -5.71 11.83
CA SER A 53 -6.14 -6.72 11.25
C SER A 53 -5.83 -6.94 9.76
N ARG A 54 -5.68 -5.84 9.01
CA ARG A 54 -5.37 -5.86 7.58
C ARG A 54 -3.99 -6.45 7.30
N ALA A 55 -2.99 -6.09 8.09
CA ALA A 55 -1.64 -6.61 8.01
C ALA A 55 -1.60 -8.14 8.21
N ARG A 56 -2.34 -8.67 9.19
CA ARG A 56 -2.44 -10.13 9.41
C ARG A 56 -2.99 -10.85 8.19
N LYS A 57 -4.08 -10.33 7.59
CA LYS A 57 -4.66 -10.87 6.36
C LYS A 57 -3.61 -10.93 5.23
N ILE A 58 -2.97 -9.81 4.94
CA ILE A 58 -1.95 -9.71 3.88
C ILE A 58 -0.76 -10.64 4.12
N MET A 59 -0.27 -10.71 5.36
CA MET A 59 0.88 -11.55 5.72
C MET A 59 0.55 -13.04 5.71
N SER A 60 -0.73 -13.42 5.83
CA SER A 60 -1.18 -14.81 5.70
C SER A 60 -1.30 -15.31 4.26
N SER A 61 -1.32 -14.41 3.25
CA SER A 61 -1.45 -14.80 1.85
C SER A 61 -0.28 -15.67 1.37
N ARG A 62 -0.60 -16.65 0.51
CA ARG A 62 0.31 -17.67 -0.05
C ARG A 62 0.26 -17.67 -1.59
N PRO A 63 1.25 -18.28 -2.27
CA PRO A 63 1.23 -18.43 -3.73
C PRO A 63 -0.04 -19.12 -4.26
N SER A 64 -0.59 -20.06 -3.49
CA SER A 64 -1.83 -20.77 -3.82
C SER A 64 -3.07 -19.89 -3.83
N ASP A 65 -3.01 -18.71 -3.22
CA ASP A 65 -4.15 -17.81 -3.05
C ASP A 65 -4.23 -16.79 -4.19
N MET A 66 -3.47 -17.00 -5.27
CA MET A 66 -3.42 -16.13 -6.44
C MET A 66 -4.60 -16.39 -7.39
N PRO A 67 -5.14 -15.35 -8.05
CA PRO A 67 -4.67 -13.97 -8.06
C PRO A 67 -5.00 -13.20 -6.77
N ALA A 68 -4.09 -12.32 -6.35
CA ALA A 68 -4.33 -11.46 -5.20
C ALA A 68 -5.31 -10.33 -5.51
N ASP A 69 -5.93 -9.81 -4.45
CA ASP A 69 -6.82 -8.66 -4.52
C ASP A 69 -6.04 -7.40 -4.98
N PRO A 70 -6.43 -6.76 -6.11
CA PRO A 70 -5.82 -5.52 -6.57
C PRO A 70 -5.91 -4.39 -5.55
N ASP A 71 -6.94 -4.39 -4.71
CA ASP A 71 -7.08 -3.37 -3.67
C ASP A 71 -6.00 -3.50 -2.60
N ASP A 72 -5.61 -4.73 -2.28
CA ASP A 72 -4.54 -4.97 -1.33
C ASP A 72 -3.19 -4.61 -1.94
N LEU A 73 -2.96 -4.89 -3.23
CA LEU A 73 -1.75 -4.47 -3.92
C LEU A 73 -1.66 -2.94 -3.96
N SER A 74 -2.77 -2.27 -4.29
CA SER A 74 -2.87 -0.81 -4.27
C SER A 74 -2.57 -0.24 -2.89
N LEU A 75 -3.06 -0.89 -1.82
CA LEU A 75 -2.78 -0.51 -0.43
C LEU A 75 -1.31 -0.69 -0.07
N LEU A 76 -0.67 -1.78 -0.50
CA LEU A 76 0.77 -2.02 -0.29
C LEU A 76 1.61 -0.93 -0.96
N ILE A 77 1.26 -0.53 -2.19
CA ILE A 77 1.98 0.54 -2.89
C ILE A 77 1.80 1.89 -2.20
N ASP A 78 0.61 2.21 -1.70
CA ASP A 78 0.42 3.42 -0.88
C ASP A 78 1.20 3.33 0.44
N THR A 79 1.25 2.16 1.07
CA THR A 79 2.02 1.94 2.31
C THR A 79 3.52 2.17 2.09
N ILE A 80 4.06 1.70 0.97
CA ILE A 80 5.45 1.99 0.56
C ILE A 80 5.64 3.49 0.38
N ALA A 81 4.70 4.19 -0.28
CA ALA A 81 4.80 5.63 -0.42
C ALA A 81 4.82 6.34 0.94
N MET A 82 3.96 5.94 1.89
CA MET A 82 3.94 6.51 3.24
C MET A 82 5.21 6.19 4.03
N ARG A 83 5.73 4.97 3.92
CA ARG A 83 6.92 4.52 4.65
C ARG A 83 8.18 5.25 4.22
N TYR A 84 8.31 5.53 2.93
CA TYR A 84 9.50 6.16 2.36
C TYR A 84 9.31 7.66 2.04
N GLY A 85 8.20 8.26 2.45
CA GLY A 85 7.92 9.69 2.21
C GLY A 85 7.79 10.04 0.72
N LEU A 86 7.27 9.14 -0.10
CA LEU A 86 7.17 9.30 -1.56
C LEU A 86 5.89 10.02 -1.96
N THR A 87 6.00 10.89 -2.96
CA THR A 87 4.91 11.77 -3.39
C THR A 87 3.91 11.08 -4.32
N SER A 88 4.29 9.97 -4.95
CA SER A 88 3.40 9.24 -5.87
C SER A 88 3.53 7.71 -5.78
N ARG A 89 2.48 7.00 -6.22
CA ARG A 89 2.55 5.54 -6.45
C ARG A 89 3.60 5.19 -7.51
N GLY A 90 3.86 6.09 -8.47
CA GLY A 90 4.90 5.89 -9.47
C GLY A 90 6.29 5.82 -8.84
N GLU A 91 6.59 6.67 -7.86
CA GLU A 91 7.84 6.59 -7.09
C GLU A 91 7.90 5.31 -6.26
N ALA A 92 6.79 4.89 -5.65
CA ALA A 92 6.72 3.62 -4.91
C ALA A 92 6.99 2.40 -5.80
N TRP A 93 6.47 2.37 -7.03
CA TRP A 93 6.80 1.33 -8.01
C TRP A 93 8.30 1.32 -8.35
N ARG A 94 8.89 2.50 -8.61
CA ARG A 94 10.34 2.60 -8.86
C ARG A 94 11.16 2.12 -7.66
N LYS A 95 10.72 2.43 -6.44
CA LYS A 95 11.39 2.03 -5.19
C LYS A 95 11.53 0.51 -5.08
N ILE A 96 10.57 -0.25 -5.60
CA ILE A 96 10.61 -1.72 -5.63
C ILE A 96 11.12 -2.29 -6.96
N GLY A 97 11.74 -1.46 -7.81
CA GLY A 97 12.33 -1.89 -9.08
C GLY A 97 11.35 -2.14 -10.22
N ILE A 98 10.09 -1.72 -10.09
CA ILE A 98 9.06 -1.92 -11.11
C ILE A 98 8.81 -0.62 -11.88
N ASN A 99 8.75 -0.72 -13.22
CA ASN A 99 8.41 0.42 -14.07
C ASN A 99 7.00 0.96 -13.71
N PRO A 100 6.82 2.27 -13.46
CA PRO A 100 5.52 2.84 -13.09
C PRO A 100 4.38 2.59 -14.09
N ASN A 101 4.70 2.57 -15.40
CA ASN A 101 3.71 2.27 -16.43
C ASN A 101 3.29 0.80 -16.38
N ARG A 102 4.24 -0.12 -16.09
CA ARG A 102 3.92 -1.52 -15.81
C ARG A 102 3.02 -1.62 -14.57
N GLY A 103 3.37 -0.93 -13.49
CA GLY A 103 2.56 -0.88 -12.26
C GLY A 103 1.13 -0.40 -12.51
N ARG A 104 0.96 0.68 -13.28
CA ARG A 104 -0.37 1.19 -13.68
C ARG A 104 -1.13 0.17 -14.54
N ASN A 105 -0.45 -0.51 -15.45
CA ASN A 105 -1.05 -1.55 -16.30
C ASN A 105 -1.50 -2.79 -15.52
N LEU A 106 -0.86 -3.11 -14.39
CA LEU A 106 -1.33 -4.20 -13.52
C LEU A 106 -2.73 -3.90 -12.97
N PHE A 107 -2.96 -2.65 -12.54
CA PHE A 107 -4.27 -2.26 -12.04
C PHE A 107 -5.35 -2.23 -13.14
N SER A 108 -5.01 -1.85 -14.38
CA SER A 108 -5.99 -1.82 -15.47
C SER A 108 -6.34 -3.21 -16.02
N ARG A 109 -5.45 -4.20 -15.87
CA ARG A 109 -5.67 -5.59 -16.32
C ARG A 109 -6.38 -6.46 -15.28
N GLY A 110 -6.61 -5.95 -14.07
CA GLY A 110 -7.33 -6.64 -13.01
C GLY A 110 -6.53 -7.74 -12.31
N GLN A 111 -7.23 -8.57 -11.52
CA GLN A 111 -6.61 -9.52 -10.59
C GLN A 111 -5.65 -10.50 -11.28
N ASN A 112 -6.02 -11.00 -12.45
CA ASN A 112 -5.26 -12.03 -13.19
C ASN A 112 -3.85 -11.58 -13.65
N ALA A 113 -3.56 -10.28 -13.61
CA ALA A 113 -2.24 -9.76 -13.97
C ALA A 113 -1.25 -9.72 -12.79
N ILE A 114 -1.74 -9.93 -11.56
CA ILE A 114 -0.93 -9.85 -10.34
C ILE A 114 -0.37 -11.24 -10.05
N ASP A 115 0.92 -11.43 -10.33
CA ASP A 115 1.64 -12.65 -10.00
C ASP A 115 2.22 -12.63 -8.58
N TRP A 116 2.58 -13.81 -8.08
CA TRP A 116 3.18 -13.95 -6.76
C TRP A 116 4.48 -13.14 -6.57
N PRO A 117 5.43 -13.12 -7.53
CA PRO A 117 6.64 -12.30 -7.40
C PRO A 117 6.35 -10.81 -7.19
N ILE A 118 5.44 -10.20 -7.95
CA ILE A 118 5.08 -8.78 -7.80
C ILE A 118 4.43 -8.55 -6.44
N TRP A 119 3.44 -9.38 -6.09
CA TRP A 119 2.76 -9.29 -4.82
C TRP A 119 3.70 -9.43 -3.62
N PHE A 120 4.53 -10.46 -3.62
CA PHE A 120 5.49 -10.73 -2.56
C PHE A 120 6.50 -9.59 -2.42
N THR A 121 6.98 -9.03 -3.53
CA THR A 121 7.89 -7.88 -3.52
C THR A 121 7.22 -6.66 -2.89
N ALA A 122 6.00 -6.31 -3.30
CA ALA A 122 5.26 -5.20 -2.70
C ALA A 122 5.01 -5.44 -1.21
N ARG A 123 4.63 -6.67 -0.83
CA ARG A 123 4.43 -7.07 0.56
C ARG A 123 5.70 -6.91 1.39
N ALA A 124 6.84 -7.38 0.90
CA ALA A 124 8.12 -7.31 1.60
C ALA A 124 8.55 -5.86 1.84
N TYR A 125 8.43 -4.98 0.85
CA TYR A 125 8.81 -3.57 0.99
C TYR A 125 7.84 -2.77 1.86
N ALA A 126 6.56 -3.11 1.85
CA ALA A 126 5.56 -2.45 2.68
C ALA A 126 5.64 -2.89 4.15
N MET A 127 5.79 -4.20 4.39
CA MET A 127 5.57 -4.84 5.70
C MET A 127 6.81 -5.45 6.35
N GLY A 128 7.96 -5.52 5.66
CA GLY A 128 9.24 -6.02 6.16
C GLY A 128 10.17 -4.89 6.55
#